data_AF-A0A6B2DWG5-F1
#
_entry.id   AF-A0A6B2DWG5-F1
#
_cell.length_a   1.000
_cell.length_b   1.000
_cell.length_c   1.000
_cell.angle_alpha   90.00
_cell.angle_beta   90.00
_cell.angle_gamma   90.00
#
_symmetry.space_group_name_H-M   'P 1'
#
loop_
_entity.id
_entity.type
_entity.pdbx_description
1 polymer ?
#
loop_
_entity_poly.entity_id
_entity_poly.type
_entity_poly.pdbx_seq_one_letter_code
_entity_poly.pdbx_strand_id
1 'polypeptide(L)'
;GAPECVFGAGGAVLVEHTVREGGARRTAMRAVDGTGRPLWSRDFDTEVFVAADPRAPRFALSGAARFELLDAGGRVTEGRDDVVSASFTAGGELVTVLVSGAVTRS
;
A
#
# COMPACT_ATOMS: atom_id res chain seq x y z
N GLY A 1 3.83 -6.69 15.40
CA GLY A 1 2.55 -5.98 15.52
C GLY A 1 1.43 -6.97 15.28
N ALA A 2 0.17 -6.59 15.54
CA ALA A 2 -0.96 -7.37 15.04
C ALA A 2 -1.01 -7.28 13.50
N PRO A 3 -1.39 -8.33 12.79
CA PRO A 3 -1.55 -8.27 11.33
C PRO A 3 -2.71 -7.34 10.95
N GLU A 4 -2.50 -6.52 9.92
CA GLU A 4 -3.52 -5.67 9.31
C GLU A 4 -4.02 -6.31 8.01
N CYS A 5 -5.27 -6.03 7.65
CA CYS A 5 -5.85 -6.45 6.37
C CYS A 5 -6.55 -5.26 5.70
N VAL A 6 -6.20 -5.02 4.44
CA VAL A 6 -6.80 -3.96 3.61
C VAL A 6 -7.56 -4.59 2.45
N PHE A 7 -8.83 -4.23 2.27
CA PHE A 7 -9.71 -4.80 1.25
C PHE A 7 -9.96 -3.83 0.10
N GLY A 8 -9.97 -4.34 -1.13
CA GLY A 8 -10.34 -3.60 -2.34
C GLY A 8 -11.11 -4.46 -3.31
N ALA A 9 -11.39 -3.94 -4.50
CA ALA A 9 -12.21 -4.65 -5.50
C ALA A 9 -11.57 -5.97 -6.00
N GLY A 10 -10.23 -6.08 -5.93
CA GLY A 10 -9.49 -7.25 -6.40
C GLY A 10 -9.24 -8.33 -5.35
N GLY A 11 -9.57 -8.10 -4.08
CA GLY A 11 -9.23 -8.99 -2.97
C GLY A 11 -8.70 -8.21 -1.76
N ALA A 12 -7.67 -8.74 -1.11
CA ALA A 12 -7.14 -8.17 0.12
C ALA A 12 -5.60 -8.16 0.15
N VAL A 13 -5.02 -7.24 0.92
CA VAL A 13 -3.59 -7.22 1.26
C VAL A 13 -3.46 -7.47 2.75
N LEU A 14 -2.75 -8.54 3.10
CA LEU A 14 -2.32 -8.85 4.45
C LEU A 14 -0.99 -8.13 4.70
N VAL A 15 -0.90 -7.41 5.82
CA VAL A 15 0.26 -6.60 6.19
C VAL A 15 0.75 -7.04 7.57
N GLU A 16 2.05 -7.28 7.66
CA GLU A 16 2.73 -7.57 8.91
C GLU A 16 3.80 -6.52 9.16
N HIS A 17 3.67 -5.81 10.28
CA HIS A 17 4.68 -4.88 10.78
C HIS A 17 5.49 -5.52 11.90
N THR A 18 6.81 -5.56 11.73
CA THR A 18 7.76 -6.07 12.72
C THR A 18 8.71 -4.95 13.14
N VAL A 19 8.99 -4.87 14.44
CA VAL A 19 10.08 -4.05 14.98
C VAL A 19 11.15 -5.02 15.46
N ARG A 20 12.34 -4.98 14.84
CA ARG A 20 13.50 -5.79 15.22
C ARG A 20 14.20 -5.18 16.44
N GLU A 21 15.09 -5.97 17.06
CA GLU A 21 16.01 -5.46 18.06
C GLU A 21 16.81 -4.26 17.50
N GLY A 22 16.93 -3.19 18.28
CA GLY A 22 17.50 -1.91 17.81
C GLY A 22 16.49 -0.96 17.13
N GLY A 23 15.20 -1.32 17.05
CA GLY A 23 14.13 -0.41 16.60
C GLY A 23 13.92 -0.36 15.09
N ALA A 24 14.66 -1.16 14.31
CA ALA A 24 14.48 -1.24 12.87
C ALA A 24 13.09 -1.78 12.52
N ARG A 25 12.37 -1.08 11.65
CA ARG A 25 11.03 -1.46 11.20
C ARG A 25 11.13 -2.29 9.93
N ARG A 26 10.23 -3.27 9.79
CA ARG A 26 10.04 -4.08 8.59
C ARG A 26 8.55 -4.18 8.29
N THR A 27 8.21 -4.17 7.01
CA THR A 27 6.85 -4.44 6.54
C THR A 27 6.86 -5.58 5.54
N ALA A 28 6.13 -6.65 5.83
CA ALA A 28 5.85 -7.71 4.88
C ALA A 28 4.40 -7.62 4.41
N MET A 29 4.18 -7.76 3.10
CA MET A 29 2.86 -7.66 2.48
C MET A 29 2.58 -8.87 1.60
N ARG A 30 1.34 -9.35 1.61
CA ARG A 30 0.85 -10.37 0.69
C ARG A 30 -0.54 -10.00 0.18
N ALA A 31 -0.66 -9.81 -1.13
CA ALA A 31 -1.96 -9.70 -1.76
C ALA A 31 -2.55 -11.06 -2.11
N VAL A 32 -3.85 -11.17 -1.92
CA VAL A 32 -4.65 -12.34 -2.26
C VAL A 32 -5.88 -11.92 -3.06
N ASP A 33 -6.33 -12.78 -3.97
CA ASP A 33 -7.62 -12.57 -4.64
C ASP A 33 -8.81 -12.90 -3.72
N GLY A 34 -10.04 -12.72 -4.22
CA GLY A 34 -11.26 -13.00 -3.46
C GLY A 34 -11.45 -14.46 -3.01
N THR A 35 -10.62 -15.39 -3.51
CA THR A 35 -10.60 -16.80 -3.08
C THR A 35 -9.52 -17.08 -2.04
N GLY A 36 -8.68 -16.09 -1.71
CA GLY A 36 -7.51 -16.23 -0.85
C GLY A 36 -6.26 -16.72 -1.58
N ARG A 37 -6.28 -16.86 -2.91
CA ARG A 37 -5.10 -17.27 -3.67
C ARG A 37 -4.08 -16.12 -3.72
N PRO A 38 -2.79 -16.36 -3.44
CA PRO A 38 -1.78 -15.32 -3.46
C PRO A 38 -1.58 -14.77 -4.88
N LEU A 39 -1.52 -13.44 -4.98
CA LEU A 39 -1.23 -12.72 -6.23
C LEU A 39 0.22 -12.26 -6.26
N TRP A 40 0.66 -11.59 -5.19
CA TRP A 40 2.02 -11.09 -5.05
C TRP A 40 2.39 -10.93 -3.58
N SER A 41 3.69 -10.81 -3.31
CA SER A 41 4.23 -10.47 -2.00
C SER A 41 5.37 -9.46 -2.13
N ARG A 42 5.50 -8.59 -1.13
CA ARG A 42 6.59 -7.63 -1.03
C ARG A 42 7.11 -7.55 0.39
N ASP A 43 8.37 -7.19 0.51
CA ASP A 43 9.07 -7.10 1.79
C ASP A 43 9.93 -5.83 1.78
N PHE A 44 9.82 -5.05 2.85
CA PHE A 44 10.47 -3.76 2.99
C PHE A 44 11.20 -3.71 4.33
N ASP A 45 12.46 -3.28 4.33
CA ASP A 45 13.24 -2.97 5.55
C ASP A 45 12.89 -1.59 6.14
N THR A 46 11.63 -1.17 5.96
CA THR A 46 11.07 0.06 6.53
C THR A 46 9.56 -0.11 6.74
N GLU A 47 8.94 0.89 7.35
CA GLU A 47 7.49 0.97 7.46
C GLU A 47 6.87 1.45 6.13
N VAL A 48 5.90 0.69 5.62
CA VAL A 48 5.15 1.01 4.41
C VAL A 48 3.67 0.80 4.68
N PHE A 49 2.85 1.78 4.35
CA PHE A 49 1.40 1.71 4.41
C PHE A 49 0.84 1.27 3.06
N VAL A 50 -0.33 0.62 3.08
CA VAL A 50 -1.05 0.21 1.87
C VAL A 50 -2.50 0.67 1.92
N ALA A 51 -3.01 1.14 0.78
CA ALA A 51 -4.42 1.34 0.55
C ALA A 51 -4.84 0.54 -0.69
N ALA A 52 -6.02 -0.09 -0.65
CA ALA A 52 -6.58 -0.79 -1.79
C ALA A 52 -7.75 0.01 -2.37
N ASP A 53 -7.84 0.10 -3.70
CA ASP A 53 -8.94 0.80 -4.34
C ASP A 53 -10.24 0.00 -4.20
N PRO A 54 -11.33 0.58 -3.68
CA PRO A 54 -12.61 -0.11 -3.52
C PRO A 54 -13.34 -0.38 -4.85
N ARG A 55 -12.89 0.20 -5.97
CA ARG A 55 -13.54 0.13 -7.29
C ARG A 55 -12.70 -0.59 -8.34
N ALA A 56 -11.39 -0.65 -8.19
CA ALA A 56 -10.47 -1.26 -9.15
C ALA A 56 -9.42 -2.13 -8.45
N PRO A 57 -8.85 -3.15 -9.12
CA PRO A 57 -7.84 -4.01 -8.52
C PRO A 57 -6.46 -3.33 -8.58
N ARG A 58 -6.29 -2.23 -7.84
CA ARG A 58 -5.03 -1.49 -7.71
C ARG A 58 -4.74 -1.12 -6.25
N PHE A 59 -3.47 -0.94 -5.94
CA PHE A 59 -2.98 -0.76 -4.58
C PHE A 59 -1.98 0.39 -4.51
N ALA A 60 -2.17 1.29 -3.56
CA ALA A 60 -1.24 2.37 -3.28
C ALA A 60 -0.33 1.96 -2.13
N LEU A 61 0.98 1.99 -2.33
CA LEU A 61 1.98 1.84 -1.28
C LEU A 61 2.60 3.19 -0.97
N SER A 62 2.75 3.54 0.30
CA SER A 62 3.40 4.77 0.72
C SER A 62 4.27 4.57 1.96
N GLY A 63 5.51 5.05 1.93
CA GLY A 63 6.44 4.98 3.06
C GLY A 63 7.79 5.59 2.70
N ALA A 64 8.53 6.10 3.69
CA ALA A 64 9.84 6.72 3.48
C ALA A 64 9.87 7.79 2.35
N ALA A 65 8.83 8.63 2.25
CA ALA A 65 8.63 9.64 1.21
C ALA A 65 8.60 9.11 -0.24
N ARG A 66 8.25 7.84 -0.41
CA ARG A 66 8.06 7.18 -1.70
C ARG A 66 6.65 6.62 -1.81
N PHE A 67 6.08 6.75 -3.00
CA PHE A 67 4.80 6.17 -3.39
C PHE A 67 4.94 5.27 -4.61
N GLU A 68 4.20 4.16 -4.60
CA GLU A 68 4.04 3.28 -5.74
C GLU A 68 2.56 2.90 -5.89
N LEU A 69 2.02 3.07 -7.10
CA LEU A 69 0.73 2.51 -7.49
C LEU A 69 0.98 1.17 -8.17
N LEU A 70 0.32 0.13 -7.70
CA LEU A 70 0.41 -1.22 -8.22
C LEU A 70 -0.87 -1.63 -8.94
N ASP A 71 -0.75 -2.37 -10.04
CA ASP A 71 -1.87 -3.09 -10.63
C ASP A 71 -2.17 -4.40 -9.86
N ALA A 72 -3.17 -5.15 -10.33
CA ALA A 72 -3.63 -6.40 -9.72
C ALA A 72 -2.53 -7.45 -9.58
N GLY A 73 -1.56 -7.44 -10.50
CA GLY A 73 -0.42 -8.35 -10.53
C GLY A 73 0.75 -7.88 -9.66
N GLY A 74 0.63 -6.74 -8.98
CA GLY A 74 1.69 -6.18 -8.14
C GLY A 74 2.77 -5.43 -8.93
N ARG A 75 2.55 -5.17 -10.22
CA ARG A 75 3.47 -4.38 -11.05
C ARG A 75 3.23 -2.89 -10.80
N VAL A 76 4.32 -2.15 -10.66
CA VAL A 76 4.27 -0.68 -10.52
C VAL A 76 3.76 -0.06 -11.82
N THR A 77 2.66 0.69 -11.75
CA THR A 77 2.09 1.48 -12.85
C THR A 77 2.43 2.96 -12.72
N GLU A 78 2.71 3.41 -11.50
CA GLU A 78 3.10 4.79 -11.20
C GLU A 78 4.03 4.81 -9.98
N GLY A 79 5.01 5.71 -9.99
CA GLY A 79 5.87 5.97 -8.85
C GLY A 79 6.08 7.46 -8.67
N ARG A 80 6.11 7.92 -7.42
CA ARG A 80 6.42 9.30 -7.07
C ARG A 80 7.32 9.33 -5.85
N ASP A 81 8.32 10.20 -5.89
CA ASP A 81 9.10 10.58 -4.74
C ASP A 81 8.53 11.91 -4.26
N ASP A 82 8.29 12.07 -2.95
CA ASP A 82 7.61 13.19 -2.26
C ASP A 82 6.24 12.86 -1.64
N VAL A 83 5.72 11.65 -1.79
CA VAL A 83 4.44 11.25 -1.17
C VAL A 83 4.70 10.56 0.17
N VAL A 84 4.07 11.06 1.23
CA VAL A 84 4.17 10.48 2.59
C VAL A 84 2.98 9.61 2.97
N SER A 85 1.84 9.81 2.32
CA SER A 85 0.63 9.02 2.56
C SER A 85 -0.25 8.98 1.32
N ALA A 86 -0.93 7.86 1.10
CA ALA A 86 -1.89 7.67 0.04
C ALA A 86 -3.12 6.90 0.53
N SER A 87 -4.30 7.26 0.03
CA SER A 87 -5.56 6.58 0.33
C SER A 87 -6.52 6.70 -0.85
N PHE A 88 -7.51 5.82 -0.93
CA PHE A 88 -8.59 5.92 -1.92
C PHE A 88 -9.88 6.42 -1.28
N THR A 89 -10.60 7.26 -1.99
CA THR A 89 -11.98 7.59 -1.63
C THR A 89 -12.91 6.40 -1.89
N ALA A 90 -14.14 6.44 -1.36
CA ALA A 90 -15.18 5.45 -1.69
C ALA A 90 -15.54 5.40 -3.20
N GLY A 91 -15.21 6.46 -3.95
CA GLY A 91 -15.34 6.54 -5.40
C GLY A 91 -14.14 5.96 -6.17
N GLY A 92 -13.08 5.54 -5.49
CA GLY A 92 -11.85 5.06 -6.11
C GLY A 92 -10.89 6.16 -6.57
N GLU A 93 -11.15 7.43 -6.25
CA GLU A 93 -10.20 8.52 -6.48
C GLU A 93 -9.01 8.39 -5.53
N LEU A 94 -7.80 8.50 -6.05
CA LEU A 94 -6.58 8.45 -5.25
C LEU A 94 -6.34 9.83 -4.62
N VAL A 95 -6.16 9.85 -3.31
CA VAL A 95 -5.77 11.03 -2.54
C VAL A 95 -4.37 10.81 -1.99
N THR A 96 -3.46 11.76 -2.21
CA THR A 96 -2.08 11.70 -1.68
C THR A 96 -1.75 12.93 -0.85
N VAL A 97 -0.88 12.74 0.14
CA VAL A 97 -0.28 13.80 0.94
C VAL A 97 1.20 13.86 0.60
N LEU A 98 1.68 15.03 0.21
CA LEU A 98 3.08 15.26 -0.13
C LEU A 98 3.90 15.63 1.12
N VAL A 99 5.23 15.52 1.05
CA VAL A 99 6.18 15.97 2.08
C VAL A 99 5.99 17.45 2.41
N SER A 100 5.56 18.26 1.43
CA SER A 100 5.23 19.68 1.62
C SER A 100 3.97 19.92 2.46
N GLY A 101 3.19 18.88 2.75
CA GLY A 101 1.87 18.96 3.37
C GLY A 101 0.73 19.22 2.37
N ALA A 102 1.04 19.41 1.08
CA ALA A 102 0.01 19.56 0.05
C ALA A 102 -0.77 18.25 -0.14
N VAL A 103 -2.07 18.38 -0.42
CA VAL A 103 -2.96 17.25 -0.72
C VAL A 103 -3.32 17.30 -2.20
N THR A 104 -3.12 16.19 -2.91
CA THR A 104 -3.52 16.06 -4.32
C THR A 104 -4.53 14.94 -4.50
N ARG A 105 -5.31 15.01 -5.59
CA ARG A 105 -6.29 14.00 -5.97
C ARG A 105 -6.19 13.65 -7.45
N SER A 106 -6.43 12.39 -7.81
CA SER A 106 -6.34 11.88 -9.19
C SER A 106 -7.20 10.65 -9.43
#